data_AF-A0A497MT15-F1
#
_entry.id   AF-A0A497MT15-F1
#
_cell.length_a   1.000
_cell.length_b   1.000
_cell.length_c   1.000
_cell.angle_alpha   90.00
_cell.angle_beta   90.00
_cell.angle_gamma   90.00
#
_symmetry.space_group_name_H-M   'P 1'
#
loop_
_entity.id
_entity.type
_entity.pdbx_description
1 polymer ?
#
loop_
_entity_poly.entity_id
_entity_poly.type
_entity_poly.pdbx_seq_one_letter_code
_entity_poly.pdbx_strand_id
1 'polypeptide(L)'
;KLEGEKPGAVAEGIGVAIGGPGVEKFKVEESLLKYRIPINAVIIKEDVGDAVSPMRKEIFEAADKAIQRIKRLIHEKTREGDSVIIAGIGNTIGIGQ
;
A
#
# COMPACT_ATOMS: atom_id res chain seq x y z
N LYS A 1 0.27 -11.42 -7.56
CA LYS A 1 0.49 -12.47 -6.54
C LYS A 1 1.47 -13.48 -7.13
N LEU A 2 2.31 -14.13 -6.33
CA LEU A 2 3.10 -15.28 -6.79
C LEU A 2 2.22 -16.55 -6.84
N GLU A 3 2.69 -17.60 -7.51
CA GLU A 3 1.89 -18.82 -7.76
C GLU A 3 1.33 -19.46 -6.48
N GLY A 4 2.11 -19.46 -5.39
CA GLY A 4 1.68 -19.98 -4.09
C GLY A 4 0.85 -19.04 -3.23
N GLU A 5 0.61 -17.81 -3.68
CA GLU A 5 -0.08 -16.79 -2.89
C GLU A 5 -1.58 -16.75 -3.18
N LYS A 6 -2.35 -16.55 -2.11
CA LYS A 6 -3.81 -16.39 -2.19
C LYS A 6 -4.16 -14.93 -2.55
N PRO A 7 -5.16 -14.70 -3.43
CA PRO A 7 -5.77 -13.38 -3.59
C PRO A 7 -6.25 -12.83 -2.24
N GLY A 8 -6.13 -11.51 -2.04
CA GLY A 8 -6.51 -10.86 -0.79
C GLY A 8 -5.50 -11.05 0.36
N ALA A 9 -4.39 -11.76 0.15
CA ALA A 9 -3.33 -11.84 1.15
C ALA A 9 -2.66 -10.46 1.31
N VAL A 10 -2.60 -9.97 2.55
CA VAL A 10 -1.94 -8.69 2.87
C VAL A 10 -0.48 -8.94 3.21
N ALA A 11 0.41 -8.19 2.57
CA ALA A 11 1.84 -8.21 2.88
C ALA A 11 2.34 -6.82 3.26
N GLU A 12 3.39 -6.79 4.06
CA GLU A 12 4.06 -5.59 4.53
C GLU A 12 5.54 -5.66 4.13
N GLY A 13 6.10 -4.52 3.76
CA GLY A 13 7.51 -4.41 3.42
C GLY A 13 8.03 -2.99 3.54
N ILE A 14 9.33 -2.83 3.26
CA ILE A 14 10.00 -1.53 3.21
C ILE A 14 10.14 -1.13 1.74
N GLY A 15 9.96 0.15 1.46
CA GLY A 15 10.08 0.73 0.12
C GLY A 15 8.73 1.08 -0.51
N VAL A 16 8.77 1.48 -1.78
CA VAL A 16 7.58 1.93 -2.50
C VAL A 16 6.98 0.78 -3.32
N ALA A 17 5.69 0.53 -3.16
CA ALA A 17 4.94 -0.41 -3.99
C ALA A 17 4.34 0.31 -5.22
N ILE A 18 5.09 0.34 -6.33
CA ILE A 18 4.67 0.90 -7.62
C ILE A 18 4.89 -0.15 -8.72
N GLY A 19 3.92 -0.28 -9.62
CA GLY A 19 4.05 -1.09 -10.84
C GLY A 19 4.77 -0.34 -11.97
N GLY A 20 5.24 -1.07 -12.98
CA GLY A 20 5.93 -0.50 -14.15
C GLY A 20 7.45 -0.71 -14.14
N PRO A 21 8.20 0.00 -15.01
CA PRO A 21 9.62 -0.24 -15.24
C PRO A 21 10.56 0.14 -14.08
N GLY A 22 10.03 0.80 -13.03
CA GLY A 22 10.75 1.05 -11.77
C GLY A 22 11.48 2.39 -11.69
N VAL A 23 11.43 3.23 -12.73
CA VAL A 23 12.04 4.57 -12.73
C VAL A 23 11.39 5.47 -11.67
N GLU A 24 10.06 5.40 -11.55
CA GLU A 24 9.28 6.16 -10.58
C GLU A 24 9.59 5.71 -9.15
N LYS A 25 9.67 4.38 -8.94
CA LYS A 25 10.06 3.80 -7.65
C LYS A 25 11.42 4.34 -7.20
N PHE A 26 12.43 4.30 -8.07
CA PHE A 26 13.76 4.78 -7.76
C PHE A 26 13.77 6.26 -7.36
N LYS A 27 13.11 7.13 -8.14
CA LYS A 27 13.05 8.58 -7.85
C LYS A 27 12.38 8.89 -6.51
N VAL A 28 11.31 8.16 -6.17
CA VAL A 28 10.63 8.32 -4.89
C VAL A 28 11.52 7.85 -3.74
N GLU A 29 12.13 6.68 -3.85
CA GLU A 29 13.03 6.14 -2.82
C GLU A 29 14.27 7.02 -2.60
N GLU A 30 14.87 7.54 -3.68
CA GLU A 30 15.99 8.48 -3.60
C GLU A 30 15.61 9.77 -2.85
N SER A 31 14.43 10.33 -3.17
CA SER A 31 13.92 11.54 -2.51
C SER A 31 13.65 11.29 -1.02
N LEU A 32 12.98 10.20 -0.68
CA LEU A 32 12.69 9.84 0.71
C LEU A 32 13.96 9.60 1.51
N LEU A 33 14.96 8.95 0.90
CA LEU A 33 16.27 8.73 1.52
C LEU A 33 16.99 10.06 1.81
N LYS A 34 16.97 11.01 0.86
CA LYS A 34 17.55 12.34 1.04
C LYS A 34 16.97 13.07 2.26
N TYR A 35 15.66 12.95 2.48
CA TYR A 35 14.97 13.56 3.62
C TYR A 35 14.90 12.67 4.87
N ARG A 36 15.49 11.46 4.83
CA ARG A 36 15.48 10.46 5.90
C ARG A 36 14.06 10.10 6.37
N ILE A 37 13.11 10.08 5.45
CA ILE A 37 11.72 9.74 5.74
C ILE A 37 11.58 8.21 5.67
N PRO A 38 11.16 7.53 6.75
CA PRO A 38 10.94 6.10 6.72
C PRO A 38 9.76 5.76 5.82
N ILE A 39 9.89 4.68 5.05
CA ILE A 39 8.84 4.22 4.14
C ILE A 39 8.46 2.77 4.42
N ASN A 40 7.15 2.53 4.52
CA ASN A 40 6.56 1.21 4.65
C ASN A 40 5.51 1.06 3.56
N ALA A 41 5.43 -0.13 2.98
CA ALA A 41 4.40 -0.52 2.03
C ALA A 41 3.50 -1.59 2.65
N VAL A 42 2.20 -1.42 2.46
CA VAL A 42 1.19 -2.46 2.72
C VAL A 42 0.51 -2.73 1.39
N ILE A 43 0.51 -3.99 0.96
CA ILE A 43 -0.07 -4.41 -0.32
C ILE A 43 -1.11 -5.49 -0.12
N ILE A 44 -2.19 -5.42 -0.90
CA ILE A 44 -3.16 -6.50 -1.07
C ILE A 44 -2.74 -7.25 -2.34
N LYS A 45 -2.59 -8.56 -2.23
CA LYS A 45 -2.14 -9.40 -3.35
C LYS A 45 -3.31 -9.73 -4.26
N GLU A 46 -3.15 -9.40 -5.53
CA GLU A 46 -4.10 -9.66 -6.60
C GLU A 46 -3.40 -10.41 -7.74
N ASP A 47 -4.17 -11.10 -8.59
CA ASP A 47 -3.70 -11.61 -9.88
C ASP A 47 -4.01 -10.60 -11.01
N VAL A 48 -3.33 -10.72 -12.16
CA VAL A 48 -3.61 -9.88 -13.34
C VAL A 48 -5.06 -10.02 -13.78
N GLY A 49 -5.64 -11.23 -13.68
CA GLY A 49 -7.05 -11.47 -13.96
C GLY A 49 -7.99 -10.73 -12.99
N ASP A 50 -7.57 -10.48 -11.75
CA ASP A 50 -8.38 -9.78 -10.76
C ASP A 50 -8.48 -8.28 -11.07
N ALA A 51 -7.45 -7.72 -11.73
CA ALA A 51 -7.42 -6.32 -12.11
C ALA A 51 -8.36 -5.97 -13.28
N VAL A 52 -8.80 -6.96 -14.07
CA VAL A 52 -9.65 -6.77 -15.26
C VAL A 52 -11.02 -7.43 -15.15
N SER A 53 -11.35 -7.99 -13.98
CA SER A 53 -12.62 -8.66 -13.71
C SER A 53 -13.32 -8.05 -12.49
N PRO A 54 -14.60 -8.39 -12.22
CA PRO A 54 -15.27 -7.95 -11.01
C PRO A 54 -14.46 -8.33 -9.76
N MET A 55 -14.34 -7.37 -8.83
CA MET A 55 -13.54 -7.55 -7.62
C MET A 55 -13.97 -8.78 -6.84
N ARG A 56 -13.02 -9.64 -6.51
CA ARG A 56 -13.28 -10.81 -5.67
C ARG A 56 -13.55 -10.40 -4.22
N LYS A 57 -14.42 -11.17 -3.55
CA LYS A 57 -14.77 -10.95 -2.15
C LYS A 57 -13.54 -10.95 -1.24
N GLU A 58 -12.58 -11.82 -1.50
CA GLU A 58 -11.34 -11.94 -0.73
C GLU A 58 -10.48 -10.68 -0.79
N ILE A 59 -10.47 -9.99 -1.94
CA ILE A 59 -9.74 -8.72 -2.13
C ILE A 59 -10.46 -7.59 -1.40
N PHE A 60 -11.79 -7.53 -1.54
CA PHE A 60 -12.62 -6.56 -0.82
C PHE A 60 -12.45 -6.67 0.70
N GLU A 61 -12.56 -7.87 1.26
CA GLU A 61 -12.38 -8.13 2.70
C GLU A 61 -10.93 -7.93 3.17
N ALA A 62 -9.96 -7.92 2.27
CA ALA A 62 -8.56 -7.65 2.61
C ALA A 62 -8.32 -6.18 2.97
N ALA A 63 -9.19 -5.26 2.53
CA ALA A 63 -9.09 -3.84 2.87
C ALA A 63 -9.10 -3.62 4.39
N ASP A 64 -10.00 -4.29 5.12
CA ASP A 64 -10.06 -4.20 6.58
C ASP A 64 -8.75 -4.67 7.23
N LYS A 65 -8.19 -5.78 6.73
CA LYS A 65 -6.90 -6.31 7.22
C LYS A 65 -5.75 -5.34 6.93
N ALA A 66 -5.74 -4.71 5.76
CA ALA A 66 -4.75 -3.69 5.42
C ALA A 66 -4.86 -2.46 6.33
N ILE A 67 -6.08 -2.00 6.61
CA ILE A 67 -6.34 -0.89 7.55
C ILE A 67 -5.81 -1.21 8.95
N GLN A 68 -6.06 -2.43 9.46
CA GLN A 68 -5.51 -2.84 10.76
C GLN A 68 -3.98 -2.82 10.77
N ARG A 69 -3.35 -3.24 9.68
CA ARG A 69 -1.89 -3.20 9.52
C ARG A 69 -1.34 -1.77 9.52
N ILE A 70 -2.00 -0.86 8.81
CA ILE A 70 -1.65 0.56 8.77
C ILE A 70 -1.79 1.19 10.16
N LYS A 71 -2.91 0.94 10.86
CA LYS A 71 -3.11 1.44 12.23
C LYS A 71 -2.00 1.00 13.19
N ARG A 72 -1.61 -0.28 13.11
CA ARG A 72 -0.50 -0.80 13.91
C ARG A 72 0.82 -0.10 13.56
N LEU A 73 1.11 0.08 12.27
CA LEU A 73 2.33 0.77 11.83
C LEU A 73 2.39 2.21 12.31
N ILE A 74 1.28 2.95 12.25
CA ILE A 74 1.23 4.32 12.77
C ILE A 74 1.56 4.31 14.27
N HIS A 75 0.93 3.42 15.05
CA HIS A 75 1.18 3.33 16.49
C HIS A 75 2.63 2.93 16.83
N GLU A 76 3.24 2.04 16.05
CA GLU A 76 4.64 1.60 16.25
C GLU A 76 5.69 2.63 15.80
N LYS A 77 5.34 3.51 14.85
CA LYS A 77 6.29 4.41 14.17
C LYS A 77 6.15 5.87 14.57
N THR A 78 5.10 6.21 15.30
CA THR A 78 4.82 7.58 15.76
C THR A 78 4.72 7.62 17.28
N ARG A 79 4.77 8.81 17.85
CA ARG A 79 4.63 9.07 19.29
C ARG A 79 3.53 10.09 19.54
N GLU A 80 3.07 10.15 20.78
CA GLU A 80 2.17 11.22 21.19
C GLU A 80 2.79 12.59 20.90
N GLY A 81 2.05 13.45 20.20
CA GLY A 81 2.50 14.76 19.73
C GLY A 81 3.01 14.79 18.29
N ASP A 82 3.27 13.64 17.65
CA ASP A 82 3.62 13.60 16.23
C ASP A 82 2.41 13.95 15.35
N SER A 83 2.65 14.69 14.27
CA SER A 83 1.64 14.95 13.24
C SER A 83 1.70 13.91 12.13
N VAL A 84 0.58 13.26 11.84
CA VAL A 84 0.46 12.24 10.78
C VAL A 84 -0.41 12.79 9.65
N ILE A 85 0.12 12.75 8.43
CA ILE A 85 -0.63 13.11 7.22
C ILE A 85 -1.02 11.83 6.49
N ILE A 86 -2.31 11.68 6.20
CA ILE A 86 -2.83 10.62 5.34
C ILE A 86 -3.29 11.28 4.04
N ALA A 87 -2.78 10.81 2.91
CA ALA A 87 -3.16 11.30 1.59
C ALA A 87 -3.58 10.12 0.70
N GLY A 88 -4.76 10.25 0.07
CA GLY A 88 -5.17 9.37 -1.02
C GLY A 88 -4.64 9.91 -2.35
N ILE A 89 -4.08 9.05 -3.19
CA ILE A 89 -3.51 9.43 -4.50
C ILE A 89 -4.34 8.78 -5.62
N GLY A 90 -4.66 9.55 -6.66
CA GLY A 90 -5.47 9.07 -7.78
C GLY A 90 -6.87 8.69 -7.33
N ASN A 91 -7.37 7.52 -7.76
CA ASN A 91 -8.74 7.07 -7.50
C ASN A 91 -9.07 6.88 -6.00
N THR A 92 -8.07 6.84 -5.13
CA THR A 92 -8.23 6.72 -3.67
C THR A 92 -8.92 7.94 -3.05
N ILE A 93 -8.95 9.10 -3.72
CA ILE A 93 -9.72 10.28 -3.27
C ILE A 93 -11.24 10.12 -3.49
N GLY A 94 -11.66 9.00 -4.09
CA GLY A 94 -13.00 8.79 -4.60
C GLY A 94 -13.08 9.14 -6.08
N ILE A 95 -13.90 8.39 -6.81
CA ILE A 95 -14.42 8.83 -8.10
C ILE A 95 -15.58 9.74 -7.74
N GLY A 96 -15.50 11.04 -8.05
CA GLY A 96 -16.64 11.94 -7.86
C GLY A 96 -17.76 11.55 -8.83
N GLN A 97 -18.66 10.68 -8.40
CA GLN A 97 -19.93 10.36 -9.05
C GLN A 97 -21.04 10.31 -8.02
#